data_AF-A0A7C3HXW7-F1
#
_entry.id   AF-A0A7C3HXW7-F1
#
_cell.length_a   1.000
_cell.length_b   1.000
_cell.length_c   1.000
_cell.angle_alpha   90.00
_cell.angle_beta   90.00
_cell.angle_gamma   90.00
#
_symmetry.space_group_name_H-M   'P 1'
#
loop_
_entity.id
_entity.type
_entity.pdbx_description
1 polymer ?
#
loop_
_entity_poly.entity_id
_entity_poly.type
_entity_poly.pdbx_seq_one_letter_code
_entity_poly.pdbx_strand_id
1 'polypeptide(L)'
;MNPVDPFEQQMREAFRRAEPPAGLEQKILRRVQPRQARRASPWLAAAASLLAVAGGSLGLMRWQEHQQRQREAERVRQQLALTLEITSRTLAKADQRLKSIGVERIRVQEVSSWQE
;
A
#
# COMPACT_ATOMS: atom_id res chain seq x y z
N MET A 1 -15.49 -30.15 38.36
CA MET A 1 -14.06 -30.06 38.00
C MET A 1 -13.97 -30.06 36.48
N ASN A 2 -13.60 -28.93 35.84
CA ASN A 2 -13.33 -28.94 34.40
C ASN A 2 -11.97 -29.64 34.17
N PRO A 3 -11.90 -30.68 33.31
CA PRO A 3 -10.62 -31.26 32.94
C PRO A 3 -9.81 -30.19 32.21
N VAL A 4 -8.61 -29.90 32.70
CA VAL A 4 -7.68 -28.93 32.09
C VAL A 4 -7.50 -29.32 30.62
N ASP A 5 -7.85 -28.41 29.71
CA ASP A 5 -7.79 -28.64 28.27
C ASP A 5 -6.38 -29.11 27.84
N PRO A 6 -6.27 -30.07 26.91
CA PRO A 6 -4.97 -30.55 26.41
C PRO A 6 -4.07 -29.42 25.88
N PHE A 7 -4.68 -28.33 25.41
CA PHE A 7 -4.00 -27.11 24.99
C PHE A 7 -3.35 -26.35 26.15
N GLU A 8 -4.04 -26.21 27.29
CA GLU A 8 -3.50 -25.54 28.48
C GLU A 8 -2.32 -26.33 29.06
N GLN A 9 -2.34 -27.65 28.97
CA GLN A 9 -1.19 -28.49 29.35
C GLN A 9 0.02 -28.23 28.46
N GLN A 10 -0.16 -28.17 27.14
CA GLN A 10 0.93 -27.90 26.20
C GLN A 10 1.54 -26.51 26.40
N MET A 11 0.72 -25.48 26.65
CA MET A 11 1.22 -24.14 26.96
C MET A 11 2.01 -24.15 28.27
N ARG A 12 1.51 -24.83 29.31
CA ARG A 12 2.19 -24.92 30.60
C ARG A 12 3.53 -25.63 30.49
N GLU A 13 3.64 -26.65 29.65
CA GLU A 13 4.90 -27.34 29.36
C GLU A 13 5.86 -26.46 28.55
N ALA A 14 5.36 -25.71 27.56
CA ALA A 14 6.17 -24.82 26.72
C ALA A 14 6.71 -23.59 27.48
N PHE A 15 5.94 -23.07 28.44
CA PHE A 15 6.32 -21.93 29.28
C PHE A 15 6.97 -22.33 30.60
N ARG A 16 7.26 -23.62 30.80
CA ARG A 16 7.99 -24.08 31.98
C ARG A 16 9.36 -23.42 31.99
N ARG A 17 9.73 -22.86 33.14
CA ARG A 17 11.03 -22.20 33.31
C ARG A 17 12.13 -23.25 33.18
N ALA A 18 12.84 -23.25 32.05
CA ALA A 18 14.06 -24.02 31.86
C ALA A 18 15.25 -23.18 32.32
N GLU A 19 16.17 -23.80 33.05
CA GLU A 19 17.42 -23.11 33.40
C GLU A 19 18.21 -22.83 32.12
N PRO A 20 18.76 -21.61 31.97
CA PRO A 20 19.56 -21.28 30.80
C PRO A 20 20.82 -22.15 30.78
N PRO A 21 21.22 -22.68 29.61
CA PRO A 21 22.45 -23.45 29.49
C PRO A 21 23.67 -22.64 29.93
N ALA A 22 24.64 -23.30 30.55
CA ALA A 22 25.86 -22.67 31.03
C ALA A 22 26.55 -21.86 29.92
N GLY A 23 26.93 -20.60 30.23
CA GLY A 23 27.60 -19.70 29.29
C GLY A 23 26.68 -18.95 28.31
N LEU A 24 25.35 -19.11 28.39
CA LEU A 24 24.39 -18.36 27.57
C LEU A 24 24.51 -16.85 27.78
N GLU A 25 24.71 -16.42 29.03
CA GLU A 25 24.95 -15.01 29.38
C GLU A 25 26.16 -14.44 28.63
N GLN A 26 27.30 -15.13 28.68
CA GLN A 26 28.53 -14.70 28.01
C GLN A 26 28.37 -14.64 26.48
N LYS A 27 27.60 -15.58 25.90
CA LYS A 27 27.29 -15.62 24.47
C LYS A 27 26.39 -14.45 24.04
N ILE A 28 25.41 -14.09 24.87
CA ILE A 28 24.55 -12.92 24.64
C ILE A 28 25.37 -11.64 24.79
N LEU A 29 26.13 -11.50 25.88
CA LEU A 29 26.94 -10.31 26.13
C LEU A 29 27.97 -10.07 25.01
N ARG A 30 28.60 -11.13 24.48
CA ARG A 30 29.52 -11.03 23.33
C ARG A 30 28.80 -10.62 22.03
N ARG A 31 27.52 -10.97 21.87
CA ARG A 31 26.72 -10.62 20.69
C ARG A 31 26.12 -9.22 20.75
N VAL A 32 25.78 -8.78 21.97
CA VAL A 32 25.19 -7.45 22.25
C VAL A 32 26.27 -6.39 22.42
N GLN A 33 27.53 -6.78 22.67
CA GLN A 33 28.64 -5.84 22.70
C GLN A 33 28.65 -5.05 21.39
N PRO A 34 28.39 -3.72 21.44
CA PRO A 34 28.37 -2.91 20.24
C PRO A 34 29.76 -3.06 19.63
N ARG A 35 29.82 -3.63 18.42
CA ARG A 35 31.04 -3.59 17.61
C ARG A 35 31.46 -2.14 17.62
N GLN A 36 32.55 -1.85 18.34
CA GLN A 36 33.11 -0.52 18.49
C GLN A 36 33.24 0.01 17.07
N ALA A 37 32.34 0.91 16.68
CA ALA A 37 32.27 1.40 15.32
C ALA A 37 33.64 1.98 15.07
N ARG A 38 34.43 1.30 14.22
CA ARG A 38 35.79 1.76 13.89
C ARG A 38 35.59 3.20 13.46
N ARG A 39 36.12 4.15 14.23
CA ARG A 39 35.96 5.58 13.98
C ARG A 39 36.34 5.78 12.52
N ALA A 40 35.34 5.97 11.67
CA ALA A 40 35.58 6.25 10.28
C ALA A 40 36.41 7.52 10.26
N SER A 41 37.49 7.52 9.48
CA SER A 41 38.34 8.70 9.33
C SER A 41 37.43 9.91 9.07
N PRO A 42 37.69 11.09 9.69
CA PRO A 42 36.84 12.27 9.49
C PRO A 42 36.66 12.63 8.00
N TRP A 43 37.60 12.23 7.14
CA TRP A 43 37.51 12.31 5.69
C TRP A 43 36.44 11.40 5.07
N LEU A 44 36.29 10.17 5.57
CA LEU A 44 35.22 9.25 5.13
C LEU A 44 33.84 9.75 5.58
N ALA A 45 33.75 10.36 6.77
CA ALA A 45 32.53 10.98 7.24
C ALA A 45 32.12 12.18 6.37
N ALA A 46 33.07 13.02 5.95
CA ALA A 46 32.85 14.13 5.03
C ALA A 46 32.46 13.67 3.61
N ALA A 47 33.08 12.59 3.12
CA ALA A 47 32.71 12.01 1.83
C ALA A 47 31.29 11.40 1.86
N ALA A 48 30.93 10.74 2.95
CA ALA A 48 29.60 10.15 3.12
C ALA A 48 28.50 11.22 3.21
N SER A 49 28.74 12.36 3.88
CA SER A 49 27.78 13.45 3.94
C SER A 49 27.55 14.12 2.58
N LEU A 50 28.61 14.31 1.78
CA LEU A 50 28.49 14.80 0.40
C LEU A 50 27.69 13.85 -0.49
N LEU A 51 27.94 12.54 -0.39
CA LEU A 51 27.17 11.53 -1.13
C LEU A 51 25.71 11.45 -0.67
N ALA A 52 25.44 11.61 0.62
CA ALA A 52 24.08 11.63 1.15
C ALA A 52 23.29 12.86 0.67
N VAL A 53 23.93 14.03 0.60
CA VAL A 53 23.31 15.26 0.08
C VAL A 53 23.11 15.16 -1.44
N ALA A 54 24.09 14.67 -2.19
CA ALA A 54 24.00 14.51 -3.65
C ALA A 54 23.03 13.39 -4.07
N GLY A 55 23.01 12.27 -3.33
CA GLY A 55 22.07 11.17 -3.57
C GLY A 55 20.66 11.49 -3.08
N GLY A 56 20.55 12.20 -1.95
CA GLY A 56 19.28 12.63 -1.38
C GLY A 56 18.56 13.68 -2.23
N SER A 57 19.31 14.62 -2.83
CA SER A 57 18.73 15.66 -3.70
C SER A 57 18.12 15.08 -4.98
N LEU A 58 18.77 14.09 -5.60
CA LEU A 58 18.23 13.37 -6.76
C LEU A 58 16.98 12.55 -6.42
N GLY A 59 16.95 11.91 -5.25
CA GLY A 59 15.78 11.18 -4.77
C GLY A 59 14.58 12.09 -4.48
N LEU A 60 14.83 13.26 -3.89
CA LEU A 60 13.80 14.25 -3.56
C LEU A 60 13.09 14.81 -4.80
N MET A 61 13.83 15.10 -5.88
CA MET A 61 13.21 15.59 -7.13
C MET A 61 12.23 14.57 -7.73
N ARG A 62 12.58 13.27 -7.77
CA ARG A 62 11.68 12.24 -8.31
C ARG A 62 10.47 11.98 -7.41
N TRP A 63 10.62 12.15 -6.10
CA TRP A 63 9.50 12.02 -5.18
C TRP A 63 8.51 13.19 -5.30
N GLN A 64 9.03 14.40 -5.58
CA GLN A 64 8.20 15.59 -5.80
C GLN A 64 7.30 15.45 -7.03
N GLU A 65 7.80 14.89 -8.13
CA GLU A 65 7.01 14.63 -9.34
C GLU A 65 5.85 13.66 -9.07
N HIS A 66 6.07 12.62 -8.26
CA HIS A 66 5.00 11.70 -7.89
C HIS A 66 3.91 12.36 -7.05
N GLN A 67 4.27 13.24 -6.12
CA GLN A 67 3.33 13.99 -5.31
C GLN A 67 2.51 14.98 -6.15
N GLN A 68 3.12 15.63 -7.15
CA GLN A 68 2.39 16.55 -8.03
C GLN A 68 1.37 15.82 -8.91
N ARG A 69 1.76 14.68 -9.51
CA ARG A 69 0.84 13.86 -10.33
C ARG A 69 -0.37 13.36 -9.53
N GLN A 70 -0.20 13.06 -8.23
CA GLN A 70 -1.33 12.64 -7.39
C GLN A 70 -2.35 13.77 -7.21
N ARG A 71 -1.90 15.00 -6.96
CA ARG A 71 -2.81 16.16 -6.82
C ARG A 71 -3.53 16.49 -8.12
N GLU A 72 -2.86 16.35 -9.25
CA GLU A 72 -3.49 16.53 -10.57
C GLU A 72 -4.51 15.43 -10.84
N ALA A 73 -4.18 14.17 -10.53
CA ALA A 73 -5.11 13.05 -10.66
C ALA A 73 -6.36 13.22 -9.79
N GLU A 74 -6.24 13.77 -8.58
CA GLU A 74 -7.38 14.07 -7.71
C GLU A 74 -8.32 15.12 -8.32
N ARG A 75 -7.77 16.19 -8.90
CA ARG A 75 -8.59 17.22 -9.58
C ARG A 75 -9.35 16.65 -10.77
N VAL A 76 -8.67 15.86 -11.60
CA VAL A 76 -9.30 15.20 -12.75
C VAL A 76 -10.41 14.26 -12.28
N ARG A 77 -10.18 13.48 -11.21
CA ARG A 77 -11.21 12.59 -10.62
C ARG A 77 -12.46 13.34 -10.18
N GLN A 78 -12.31 14.50 -9.54
CA GLN A 78 -13.45 15.32 -9.11
C GLN A 78 -14.28 15.82 -10.30
N GLN A 79 -13.63 16.33 -11.33
CA GLN A 79 -14.31 16.79 -12.55
C GLN A 79 -15.02 15.66 -13.29
N LEU A 80 -14.36 14.50 -13.37
CA LEU A 80 -14.89 13.32 -14.04
C LEU A 80 -16.11 12.76 -13.27
N ALA A 81 -16.05 12.73 -11.93
CA ALA A 81 -17.18 12.34 -11.10
C ALA A 81 -18.40 13.25 -11.31
N LEU A 82 -18.21 14.57 -11.31
CA LEU A 82 -19.30 15.53 -11.58
C LEU A 82 -19.89 15.35 -12.99
N THR A 83 -19.03 15.14 -13.98
CA THR A 83 -19.46 14.93 -15.38
C THR A 83 -20.29 13.66 -15.51
N LEU A 84 -19.86 12.57 -14.86
CA LEU A 84 -20.60 11.31 -14.80
C LEU A 84 -21.94 11.46 -14.09
N GLU A 85 -22.00 12.25 -13.02
CA GLU A 85 -23.25 12.50 -12.31
C GLU A 85 -24.25 13.25 -13.18
N ILE A 86 -23.81 14.31 -13.88
CA ILE A 86 -24.65 15.09 -14.78
C ILE A 86 -25.15 14.22 -15.94
N THR A 87 -24.26 13.45 -16.57
CA THR A 87 -24.63 12.55 -17.68
C THR A 87 -25.59 11.48 -17.22
N SER A 88 -25.38 10.87 -16.05
CA SER A 88 -26.31 9.89 -15.47
C SER A 88 -27.69 10.50 -15.20
N ARG A 89 -27.76 11.70 -14.61
CA ARG A 89 -29.04 12.40 -14.38
C ARG A 89 -29.75 12.74 -15.69
N THR A 90 -28.99 13.11 -16.72
CA THR A 90 -29.52 13.44 -18.05
C THR A 90 -30.06 12.19 -18.74
N LEU A 91 -29.32 11.08 -18.66
CA LEU A 91 -29.73 9.78 -19.20
C LEU A 91 -31.01 9.29 -18.52
N ALA A 92 -31.11 9.40 -17.19
CA ALA A 92 -32.31 9.04 -16.45
C ALA A 92 -33.54 9.89 -16.88
N LYS A 93 -33.35 11.20 -17.09
CA LYS A 93 -34.42 12.07 -17.61
C LYS A 93 -34.84 11.71 -19.04
N ALA A 94 -33.88 11.36 -19.90
CA ALA A 94 -34.17 10.92 -21.27
C ALA A 94 -34.96 9.60 -21.27
N ASP A 95 -34.56 8.63 -20.46
CA ASP A 95 -35.29 7.36 -20.27
C ASP A 95 -36.71 7.58 -19.75
N GLN A 96 -36.88 8.48 -18.78
CA GLN A 96 -38.21 8.83 -18.25
C GLN A 96 -39.10 9.49 -19.31
N ARG A 97 -38.54 10.39 -20.15
CA ARG A 97 -39.27 11.01 -21.26
C ARG A 97 -39.67 9.98 -22.32
N LEU A 98 -38.76 9.08 -22.69
CA LEU A 98 -39.05 7.99 -23.63
C LEU A 98 -40.20 7.10 -23.15
N LYS A 99 -40.21 6.76 -21.85
CA LYS A 99 -41.30 6.01 -21.21
C LYS A 99 -42.63 6.78 -21.25
N SER A 100 -42.61 8.09 -21.02
CA SER A 100 -43.83 8.91 -21.06
C SER A 100 -44.40 9.12 -22.46
N ILE A 101 -43.57 9.05 -23.50
CA ILE A 101 -43.98 9.21 -24.90
C ILE A 101 -44.50 7.87 -25.48
N GLY A 102 -44.36 6.76 -24.74
CA GLY A 102 -44.87 5.45 -25.18
C GLY A 102 -44.11 4.89 -26.39
N VAL A 103 -42.84 5.27 -26.57
CA VAL A 103 -42.01 4.72 -27.64
C VAL A 103 -41.62 3.30 -27.26
N GLU A 104 -42.25 2.32 -27.89
CA GLU A 104 -41.88 0.91 -27.79
C GLU A 104 -40.40 0.75 -28.15
N ARG A 105 -39.62 0.06 -27.31
CA ARG A 105 -38.18 -0.13 -27.49
C ARG A 105 -37.91 -0.63 -28.91
N ILE A 106 -37.31 0.22 -29.74
CA ILE A 106 -36.79 -0.22 -31.04
C ILE A 106 -35.69 -1.23 -30.74
N ARG A 107 -35.96 -2.52 -30.99
CA ARG A 107 -34.95 -3.57 -30.95
C ARG A 107 -33.92 -3.22 -32.02
N VAL A 108 -32.76 -2.74 -31.57
CA VAL A 108 -31.59 -2.62 -32.43
C VAL A 108 -31.19 -4.05 -32.79
N GLN A 109 -31.68 -4.52 -33.94
CA GLN A 109 -31.11 -5.71 -34.56
C GLN A 109 -29.71 -5.32 -35.01
N GLU A 110 -28.72 -5.91 -34.37
CA GLU A 110 -27.35 -5.91 -34.82
C GLU A 110 -27.35 -6.52 -36.23
N VAL A 111 -27.31 -5.66 -37.26
CA VAL A 111 -27.22 -6.11 -38.64
C VAL A 111 -25.87 -6.77 -38.77
N SER A 112 -25.90 -8.10 -38.69
CA SER A 112 -24.78 -8.97 -39.02
C SER A 112 -24.56 -8.80 -40.51
N SER A 113 -23.78 -7.79 -40.90
CA SER A 113 -23.26 -7.68 -42.25
C SER A 113 -22.20 -8.78 -42.40
N TRP A 114 -22.65 -9.81 -43.10
CA TRP A 114 -21.93 -10.99 -43.55
C TRP A 114 -20.59 -10.69 -44.21
N GLN A 115 -19.73 -11.69 -44.06
CA GLN A 115 -18.65 -12.12 -44.95
C GLN A 115 -18.80 -11.64 -46.40
N GLU A 116 -17.77 -10.99 -46.94
CA GLU A 116 -16.90 -11.49 -48.02
C GLU A 116 -15.58 -10.69 -48.06
#